data_AF-A0AB37MQ97-F1
#
_entry.id   AF-A0AB37MQ97-F1
#
_cell.length_a   1.000
_cell.length_b   1.000
_cell.length_c   1.000
_cell.angle_alpha   90.00
_cell.angle_beta   90.00
_cell.angle_gamma   90.00
#
_symmetry.space_group_name_H-M   'P 1'
#
loop_
_entity.id
_entity.type
_entity.pdbx_description
1 polymer ?
#
loop_
_entity_poly.entity_id
_entity_poly.type
_entity_poly.pdbx_seq_one_letter_code
_entity_poly.pdbx_strand_id
1 'polypeptide(L)'
;MKTKKTVTPFNMQEIARALREMISEDSPNASEALLSGTREAVFREIFIFHYPSFLEKLYQSIPEVDKDEELICMLVALGQSVKEIAELIYFSPERVELLCASVCRKMNVTEVREMEMLMKKLLS
;
A
#
# COMPACT_ATOMS: atom_id res chain seq x y z
N MET A 1 27.95 14.67 15.25
CA MET A 1 27.64 13.54 14.35
C MET A 1 26.19 13.16 14.55
N LYS A 2 25.31 13.45 13.57
CA LYS A 2 23.96 12.86 13.55
C LYS A 2 24.06 11.62 12.66
N THR A 3 24.00 10.45 13.26
CA THR A 3 23.87 9.18 12.52
C THR A 3 22.57 9.25 11.74
N LYS A 4 22.68 9.46 10.43
CA LYS A 4 21.59 9.19 9.50
C LYS A 4 21.33 7.70 9.65
N LYS A 5 20.28 7.31 10.39
CA LYS A 5 19.74 5.96 10.30
C LYS A 5 19.28 5.82 8.86
N THR A 6 20.12 5.20 8.02
CA THR A 6 19.71 4.69 6.72
C THR A 6 18.66 3.64 7.01
N VAL A 7 17.40 4.05 6.97
CA VAL A 7 16.26 3.14 6.93
C VAL A 7 16.48 2.33 5.66
N THR A 8 16.82 1.06 5.82
CA THR A 8 16.89 0.08 4.73
C THR A 8 15.57 0.13 3.95
N PRO A 9 15.58 -0.05 2.61
CA PRO A 9 14.36 0.00 1.83
C PRO A 9 13.35 -0.99 2.40
N PHE A 10 12.19 -0.46 2.73
CA PHE A 10 11.02 -1.15 3.23
C PHE A 10 10.62 -2.22 2.21
N ASN A 11 11.04 -3.48 2.39
CA ASN A 11 10.78 -4.55 1.43
C ASN A 11 9.44 -5.22 1.77
N MET A 12 8.49 -5.19 0.83
CA MET A 12 7.19 -5.84 0.96
C MET A 12 7.30 -7.34 1.24
N GLN A 13 8.36 -8.01 0.81
CA GLN A 13 8.60 -9.43 1.16
C GLN A 13 8.87 -9.63 2.66
N GLU A 14 9.55 -8.70 3.30
CA GLU A 14 9.82 -8.75 4.75
C GLU A 14 8.54 -8.48 5.55
N ILE A 15 7.69 -7.57 5.07
CA ILE A 15 6.39 -7.30 5.68
C ILE A 15 5.45 -8.48 5.46
N ALA A 16 5.44 -9.05 4.26
CA ALA A 16 4.69 -10.26 3.95
C ALA A 16 5.10 -11.42 4.86
N ARG A 17 6.41 -11.61 5.04
CA ARG A 17 6.98 -12.61 5.95
C ARG A 17 6.57 -12.32 7.40
N ALA A 18 6.75 -11.09 7.88
CA ALA A 18 6.38 -10.69 9.24
C ALA A 18 4.87 -10.82 9.51
N LEU A 19 4.01 -10.44 8.56
CA LEU A 19 2.56 -10.59 8.67
C LEU A 19 2.12 -12.05 8.68
N ARG A 20 2.81 -12.92 7.91
CA ARG A 20 2.62 -14.38 7.96
C ARG A 20 3.09 -14.96 9.29
N GLU A 21 4.23 -14.53 9.81
CA GLU A 21 4.79 -14.99 11.10
C GLU A 21 3.96 -14.50 12.30
N MET A 22 3.39 -13.29 12.24
CA MET A 22 2.57 -12.70 13.32
C MET A 22 1.20 -13.38 13.46
N ILE A 23 0.75 -14.15 12.47
CA ILE A 23 -0.56 -14.80 12.48
C ILE A 23 -0.34 -16.28 12.23
N SER A 24 -0.49 -17.09 13.28
CA SER A 24 -0.32 -18.56 13.28
C SER A 24 -0.67 -19.20 11.93
N GLU A 25 0.30 -19.94 11.35
CA GLU A 25 0.14 -20.68 10.08
C GLU A 25 -1.02 -21.69 10.12
N ASP A 26 -1.46 -22.10 11.33
CA ASP A 26 -2.58 -23.02 11.58
C ASP A 26 -3.95 -22.33 11.64
N SER A 27 -4.04 -21.04 11.36
CA SER A 27 -5.31 -20.32 11.35
C SER A 27 -6.20 -20.80 10.18
N PRO A 28 -7.39 -21.38 10.43
CA PRO A 28 -8.36 -21.69 9.37
C PRO A 28 -8.90 -20.42 8.65
N ASN A 29 -8.55 -19.23 9.16
CA ASN A 29 -8.78 -17.93 8.57
C ASN A 29 -7.55 -17.36 7.83
N ALA A 30 -6.51 -18.17 7.57
CA ALA A 30 -5.46 -17.81 6.62
C ALA A 30 -6.06 -17.77 5.21
N SER A 31 -6.85 -16.72 4.95
CA SER A 31 -7.33 -16.37 3.62
C SER A 31 -6.13 -16.38 2.67
N GLU A 32 -6.33 -16.89 1.45
CA GLU A 32 -5.32 -16.87 0.39
C GLU A 32 -4.79 -15.44 0.12
N ALA A 33 -5.57 -14.42 0.51
CA ALA A 33 -5.22 -13.01 0.58
C ALA A 33 -4.21 -12.70 1.70
N LEU A 34 -3.01 -12.26 1.33
CA LEU A 34 -1.99 -11.85 2.30
C LEU A 34 -2.45 -10.62 3.13
N LEU A 35 -3.18 -9.70 2.54
CA LEU A 35 -3.69 -8.48 3.18
C LEU A 35 -5.22 -8.52 3.21
N SER A 36 -5.78 -9.34 4.09
CA SER A 36 -7.21 -9.33 4.38
C SER A 36 -7.46 -9.27 5.89
N GLY A 37 -8.56 -8.62 6.27
CA GLY A 37 -8.99 -8.49 7.66
C GLY A 37 -7.89 -7.92 8.56
N THR A 38 -7.48 -8.69 9.57
CA THR A 38 -6.44 -8.27 10.53
C THR A 38 -5.09 -8.01 9.87
N ARG A 39 -4.72 -8.72 8.80
CA ARG A 39 -3.43 -8.52 8.11
C ARG A 39 -3.33 -7.17 7.43
N GLU A 40 -4.43 -6.73 6.81
CA GLU A 40 -4.51 -5.42 6.18
C GLU A 40 -4.41 -4.31 7.24
N ALA A 41 -5.13 -4.46 8.37
CA ALA A 41 -5.06 -3.49 9.46
C ALA A 41 -3.63 -3.35 10.00
N VAL A 42 -2.94 -4.47 10.25
CA VAL A 42 -1.54 -4.47 10.71
C VAL A 42 -0.61 -3.87 9.65
N PHE A 43 -0.82 -4.17 8.37
CA PHE A 43 -0.06 -3.52 7.29
C PHE A 43 -0.22 -2.00 7.32
N ARG A 44 -1.45 -1.49 7.43
CA ARG A 44 -1.72 -0.05 7.50
C ARG A 44 -1.03 0.58 8.71
N GLU A 45 -1.07 -0.07 9.87
CA GLU A 45 -0.37 0.41 11.07
C GLU A 45 1.15 0.48 10.87
N ILE A 46 1.76 -0.58 10.34
CA ILE A 46 3.20 -0.60 10.05
C ILE A 46 3.53 0.48 9.00
N PHE A 47 2.74 0.59 7.94
CA PHE A 47 2.96 1.59 6.90
C PHE A 47 2.94 3.01 7.48
N ILE A 48 1.91 3.36 8.27
CA ILE A 48 1.78 4.68 8.91
C ILE A 48 2.91 4.91 9.91
N PHE A 49 3.33 3.89 10.65
CA PHE A 49 4.47 4.00 11.57
C PHE A 49 5.76 4.41 10.84
N HIS A 50 6.00 3.86 9.65
CA HIS A 50 7.17 4.18 8.83
C HIS A 50 7.01 5.48 8.01
N TYR A 51 5.79 5.81 7.58
CA TYR A 51 5.46 6.96 6.74
C TYR A 51 4.33 7.80 7.37
N PRO A 52 4.58 8.45 8.53
CA PRO A 52 3.52 9.06 9.35
C PRO A 52 2.78 10.21 8.66
N SER A 53 3.42 10.90 7.71
CA SER A 53 2.81 12.00 6.96
C SER A 53 2.14 11.56 5.65
N PHE A 54 2.20 10.28 5.28
CA PHE A 54 1.70 9.84 3.98
C PHE A 54 0.20 10.09 3.82
N LEU A 55 -0.60 9.64 4.80
CA LEU A 55 -2.06 9.80 4.75
C LEU A 55 -2.47 11.28 4.79
N GLU A 56 -1.81 12.09 5.61
CA GLU A 56 -2.07 13.53 5.64
C GLU A 56 -1.87 14.17 4.26
N LYS A 57 -0.74 13.89 3.61
CA LYS A 57 -0.44 14.40 2.26
C LYS A 57 -1.36 13.80 1.19
N LEU A 58 -1.76 12.54 1.35
CA LEU A 58 -2.72 11.89 0.46
C LEU A 58 -4.08 12.57 0.54
N TYR A 59 -4.59 12.85 1.75
CA TYR A 59 -5.87 13.56 1.95
C TYR A 59 -5.82 15.01 1.45
N GLN A 60 -4.67 15.67 1.52
CA GLN A 60 -4.48 16.99 0.90
C GLN A 60 -4.52 16.92 -0.63
N SER A 61 -3.99 15.84 -1.21
CA SER A 61 -3.96 15.64 -2.66
C SER A 61 -5.29 15.13 -3.22
N ILE A 62 -5.98 14.28 -2.46
CA ILE A 62 -7.24 13.60 -2.81
C ILE A 62 -8.16 13.61 -1.58
N PRO A 63 -8.95 14.69 -1.37
CA PRO A 63 -9.80 14.82 -0.19
C PRO A 63 -10.90 13.75 -0.08
N GLU A 64 -11.33 13.19 -1.22
CA GLU A 64 -12.39 12.17 -1.31
C GLU A 64 -11.83 10.76 -1.57
N VAL A 65 -10.62 10.48 -1.10
CA VAL A 65 -10.03 9.13 -1.21
C VAL A 65 -10.78 8.17 -0.30
N ASP A 66 -11.15 7.00 -0.82
CA ASP A 66 -11.78 5.94 -0.01
C ASP A 66 -10.74 4.96 0.55
N LYS A 67 -11.19 4.03 1.42
CA LYS A 67 -10.29 3.08 2.09
C LYS A 67 -9.60 2.12 1.13
N ASP A 68 -10.27 1.68 0.07
CA ASP A 68 -9.66 0.79 -0.91
C ASP A 68 -8.60 1.56 -1.71
N GLU A 69 -8.92 2.78 -2.11
CA GLU A 69 -7.99 3.68 -2.80
C GLU A 69 -6.77 4.03 -1.93
N GLU A 70 -6.94 4.25 -0.62
CA GLU A 70 -5.82 4.43 0.31
C GLU A 70 -4.87 3.23 0.28
N LEU A 71 -5.41 2.00 0.32
CA LEU A 71 -4.60 0.78 0.29
C LEU A 71 -3.83 0.66 -1.02
N ILE A 72 -4.50 0.94 -2.15
CA ILE A 72 -3.86 0.96 -3.47
C ILE A 72 -2.75 2.02 -3.50
N CYS A 73 -3.01 3.23 -3.00
CA CYS A 73 -2.01 4.30 -2.92
C CYS A 73 -0.79 3.88 -2.11
N MET A 74 -0.99 3.24 -0.94
CA MET A 74 0.11 2.73 -0.12
C MET A 74 0.94 1.70 -0.88
N LEU A 75 0.30 0.70 -1.49
CA LEU A 75 1.01 -0.38 -2.19
C LEU A 75 1.73 0.11 -3.45
N VAL A 76 1.11 1.01 -4.21
CA VAL A 76 1.73 1.67 -5.37
C VAL A 76 2.91 2.55 -4.93
N ALA A 77 2.81 3.26 -3.81
CA ALA A 77 3.93 4.03 -3.26
C ALA A 77 5.15 3.13 -2.97
N LEU A 78 4.92 1.91 -2.51
CA LEU A 78 5.96 0.90 -2.27
C LEU A 78 6.47 0.23 -3.56
N GLY A 79 5.99 0.66 -4.73
CA GLY A 79 6.43 0.17 -6.04
C GLY A 79 5.87 -1.21 -6.40
N GLN A 80 4.76 -1.62 -5.79
CA GLN A 80 4.08 -2.85 -6.20
C GLN A 80 3.34 -2.62 -7.53
N SER A 81 3.46 -3.58 -8.44
CA SER A 81 2.71 -3.60 -9.69
C SER A 81 1.24 -3.96 -9.45
N VAL A 82 0.36 -3.64 -10.42
CA VAL A 82 -1.06 -4.01 -10.39
C VAL A 82 -1.25 -5.52 -10.14
N LYS A 83 -0.43 -6.35 -10.77
CA LYS A 83 -0.48 -7.81 -10.62
C LYS A 83 -0.11 -8.23 -9.19
N GLU A 84 0.99 -7.71 -8.65
CA GLU A 84 1.41 -8.02 -7.28
C GLU A 84 0.36 -7.55 -6.28
N ILE A 85 -0.20 -6.35 -6.46
CA ILE A 85 -1.27 -5.83 -5.62
C ILE A 85 -2.49 -6.77 -5.63
N ALA A 86 -2.94 -7.19 -6.81
CA ALA A 86 -4.05 -8.13 -6.96
C ALA A 86 -3.80 -9.42 -6.17
N GLU A 87 -2.59 -9.99 -6.24
CA GLU A 87 -2.19 -11.18 -5.49
C GLU A 87 -2.13 -10.91 -3.97
N LEU A 88 -1.71 -9.72 -3.55
CA LEU A 88 -1.56 -9.35 -2.14
C LEU A 88 -2.90 -9.14 -1.43
N ILE A 89 -3.85 -8.42 -2.06
CA ILE A 89 -5.14 -8.04 -1.46
C ILE A 89 -6.32 -8.90 -1.96
N TYR A 90 -6.05 -9.84 -2.88
CA TYR A 90 -7.03 -10.76 -3.47
C TYR A 90 -8.17 -10.08 -4.23
N PHE A 91 -7.86 -8.93 -4.83
CA PHE A 91 -8.72 -8.32 -5.82
C PHE A 91 -8.43 -8.92 -7.20
N SER A 92 -9.41 -8.90 -8.10
CA SER A 92 -9.10 -9.16 -9.50
C SER A 92 -8.16 -8.06 -10.01
N PRO A 93 -7.22 -8.37 -10.93
CA PRO A 93 -6.40 -7.35 -11.57
C PRO A 93 -7.24 -6.20 -12.15
N GLU A 94 -8.40 -6.53 -12.73
CA GLU A 94 -9.38 -5.54 -13.24
C GLU A 94 -9.89 -4.59 -12.14
N ARG A 95 -10.19 -5.09 -10.93
CA ARG A 95 -10.59 -4.22 -9.81
C ARG A 95 -9.44 -3.32 -9.38
N VAL A 96 -8.20 -3.82 -9.36
CA VAL A 96 -7.02 -3.01 -9.04
C VAL A 96 -6.82 -1.92 -10.10
N GLU A 97 -6.98 -2.24 -11.39
CA GLU A 97 -6.91 -1.28 -12.49
C GLU A 97 -7.99 -0.20 -12.37
N LEU A 98 -9.22 -0.57 -12.03
CA LEU A 98 -10.32 0.38 -11.81
C LEU A 98 -10.04 1.33 -10.64
N LEU A 99 -9.48 0.83 -9.55
CA LEU A 99 -9.09 1.66 -8.40
C LEU A 99 -7.92 2.59 -8.77
N CYS A 100 -6.88 2.08 -9.45
CA CYS A 100 -5.80 2.91 -9.98
C CYS A 100 -6.34 4.00 -10.93
N ALA A 101 -7.27 3.65 -11.82
CA ALA A 101 -7.90 4.62 -12.72
C ALA A 101 -8.75 5.65 -11.97
N SER A 102 -9.44 5.26 -10.89
CA SER A 102 -10.16 6.17 -10.00
C SER A 102 -9.21 7.19 -9.38
N VAL A 103 -8.11 6.72 -8.78
CA VAL A 103 -7.09 7.57 -8.17
C VAL A 103 -6.44 8.48 -9.22
N CYS A 104 -6.07 7.95 -10.38
CA CYS A 104 -5.52 8.75 -11.49
C CYS A 104 -6.46 9.91 -11.88
N ARG A 105 -7.76 9.64 -12.03
CA ARG A 105 -8.77 10.68 -12.31
C ARG A 105 -8.83 11.73 -11.21
N LYS A 106 -8.84 11.31 -9.94
CA LYS A 106 -8.88 12.22 -8.79
C LYS A 106 -7.63 13.10 -8.69
N MET A 107 -6.48 12.60 -9.12
CA MET A 107 -5.21 13.33 -9.17
C MET A 107 -4.99 14.12 -10.46
N ASN A 108 -5.90 14.03 -11.43
CA ASN A 108 -5.76 14.61 -12.77
C ASN A 108 -4.48 14.15 -13.50
N VAL A 109 -4.18 12.85 -13.42
CA VAL A 109 -3.08 12.20 -14.17
C VAL A 109 -3.64 11.13 -15.12
N THR A 110 -2.93 10.87 -16.22
CA THR A 110 -3.40 9.94 -17.27
C THR A 110 -2.77 8.56 -17.16
N GLU A 111 -1.61 8.43 -16.52
CA GLU A 111 -0.86 7.17 -16.44
C GLU A 111 -0.64 6.72 -14.99
N VAL A 112 -0.78 5.41 -14.75
CA VAL A 112 -0.48 4.80 -13.44
C VAL A 112 0.98 5.02 -13.04
N ARG A 113 1.90 5.11 -14.02
CA ARG A 113 3.30 5.44 -13.77
C ARG A 113 3.47 6.85 -13.18
N GLU A 114 2.65 7.81 -13.61
CA GLU A 114 2.69 9.16 -13.07
C GLU A 114 2.11 9.21 -11.66
N MET A 115 0.99 8.50 -11.44
CA MET A 115 0.46 8.24 -10.09
C MET A 115 1.53 7.64 -9.19
N GLU A 116 2.25 6.60 -9.62
CA GLU A 116 3.32 5.96 -8.84
C GLU A 116 4.42 6.95 -8.44
N MET A 117 4.87 7.79 -9.38
CA MET A 117 5.87 8.82 -9.09
C MET A 117 5.37 9.83 -8.05
N LEU A 118 4.09 10.20 -8.08
CA LEU A 118 3.49 11.10 -7.09
C LEU A 118 3.36 10.41 -5.73
N MET A 119 2.87 9.17 -5.69
CA MET A 119 2.73 8.37 -4.47
C MET A 119 4.08 8.19 -3.77
N LYS A 120 5.15 7.92 -4.52
CA LYS A 120 6.51 7.83 -3.98
C LYS A 120 6.99 9.14 -3.35
N LYS A 121 6.59 10.30 -3.87
CA LYS A 121 6.92 11.61 -3.27
C LYS A 121 6.23 11.80 -1.91
N LEU A 122 5.06 11.19 -1.71
CA LEU A 122 4.33 11.27 -0.44
C LEU A 122 5.00 10.49 0.69
N LEU A 123 5.88 9.53 0.37
CA LEU A 123 6.68 8.77 1.35
C LEU A 123 7.79 9.60 2.02
N SER A 124 8.11 10.78 1.47
CA SER A 124 9.22 11.63 1.93
C SER A 124 8.89 12.47 3.17
#